data_AF-E3Q8F2-F1
#
_entry.id   AF-E3Q8F2-F1
#
_cell.length_a   1.000
_cell.length_b   1.000
_cell.length_c   1.000
_cell.angle_alpha   90.00
_cell.angle_beta   90.00
_cell.angle_gamma   90.00
#
_symmetry.space_group_name_H-M   'P 1'
#
loop_
_entity.id
_entity.type
_entity.pdbx_description
1 polymer ?
#
loop_
_entity_poly.entity_id
_entity_poly.type
_entity_poly.pdbx_seq_one_letter_code
_entity_poly.pdbx_strand_id
1 'polypeptide(L)'
;MLYSFVLAAVVSVTLSRRVAALPSSFHADHSGPEVLAARQQQPSCLLPSLIQSASSLTGQEPGTKGIKRGQVAATTDRDNFINFCEGQTLTNGQQLAGGSCNGIPMGSLPSAQNMISAVITNPRPGDRLPSGVGFNVTVQTVHLRAGLFANPATNYYTAPQELDVAGDVYGHCHITIQDIGSMTTTTPPDATKFAFFRGIDDAGDGNGLLTARVDGGLPPGVYRACTLIAATTHQPVVMPLAQRGAQDDCTRFEVTGGAISAAGAAEGAKVIGTSGGGSSSNHNANGSGGDSNGAKIILTSGARSNSESSSNAANIILTSGARSSSGSNNTSDSGQQRVQQ
;
A
#
# COMPACT_ATOMS: atom_id res chain seq x y z
N MET A 1 37.72 -54.91 75.67
CA MET A 1 38.53 -53.83 76.28
C MET A 1 38.95 -52.90 75.15
N LEU A 2 38.13 -51.89 74.83
CA LEU A 2 38.40 -50.45 75.05
C LEU A 2 39.81 -50.00 74.64
N TYR A 3 39.94 -49.21 73.58
CA TYR A 3 40.06 -47.74 73.68
C TYR A 3 39.97 -47.08 72.28
N SER A 4 39.11 -46.06 72.18
CA SER A 4 39.06 -45.07 71.09
C SER A 4 40.27 -44.12 71.18
N PHE A 5 40.72 -43.55 70.07
CA PHE A 5 40.67 -42.09 69.82
C PHE A 5 41.18 -41.71 68.41
N VAL A 6 40.51 -40.69 67.89
CA VAL A 6 40.55 -40.04 66.58
C VAL A 6 41.90 -39.37 66.28
N LEU A 7 42.35 -39.38 65.01
CA LEU A 7 43.38 -38.45 64.53
C LEU A 7 43.01 -37.85 63.16
N ALA A 8 43.25 -36.54 63.08
CA ALA A 8 42.74 -35.58 62.12
C ALA A 8 43.46 -35.57 60.77
N ALA A 9 42.71 -35.11 59.75
CA ALA A 9 43.17 -34.86 58.39
C ALA A 9 44.11 -33.65 58.29
N VAL A 10 45.18 -33.78 57.51
CA VAL A 10 45.97 -32.66 56.98
C VAL A 10 46.11 -32.88 55.47
N VAL A 11 45.48 -32.03 54.67
CA VAL A 11 45.67 -31.97 53.21
C VAL A 11 46.41 -30.67 52.92
N SER A 12 47.68 -30.80 52.50
CA SER A 12 48.50 -29.67 52.03
C SER A 12 48.14 -29.30 50.59
N VAL A 13 47.90 -28.00 50.38
CA VAL A 13 47.70 -27.35 49.09
C VAL A 13 49.06 -27.07 48.45
N THR A 14 49.28 -27.56 47.23
CA THR A 14 50.37 -27.09 46.36
C THR A 14 49.82 -26.29 45.18
N LEU A 15 50.23 -25.03 45.14
CA LEU A 15 49.94 -23.99 44.17
C LEU A 15 50.73 -24.23 42.87
N SER A 16 50.10 -24.07 41.70
CA SER A 16 50.81 -23.77 40.45
C SER A 16 49.94 -22.89 39.55
N ARG A 17 50.38 -21.64 39.43
CA ARG A 17 49.89 -20.61 38.49
C ARG A 17 50.31 -20.93 37.06
N ARG A 18 49.40 -20.84 36.09
CA ARG A 18 49.63 -20.26 34.74
C ARG A 18 48.32 -19.60 34.28
N VAL A 19 48.27 -18.26 34.34
CA VAL A 19 48.36 -17.30 33.22
C VAL A 19 47.13 -17.34 32.31
N ALA A 20 46.36 -16.27 32.43
CA ALA A 20 45.17 -15.94 31.65
C ALA A 20 45.52 -15.69 30.17
N ALA A 21 44.69 -16.25 29.29
CA ALA A 21 44.51 -15.78 27.93
C ALA A 21 43.03 -15.40 27.77
N LEU A 22 42.76 -14.11 27.67
CA LEU A 22 41.49 -13.59 27.16
C LEU A 22 41.51 -13.64 25.64
N PRO A 23 40.39 -14.03 25.01
CA PRO A 23 39.88 -13.33 23.84
C PRO A 23 38.55 -12.67 24.25
N SER A 24 38.50 -11.35 24.28
CA SER A 24 38.00 -10.52 23.18
C SER A 24 36.54 -10.81 22.82
N SER A 25 35.67 -10.00 23.42
CA SER A 25 34.47 -9.41 22.81
C SER A 25 33.69 -10.28 21.82
N PHE A 26 32.75 -11.08 22.32
CA PHE A 26 31.60 -11.47 21.49
C PHE A 26 30.69 -10.25 21.31
N HIS A 27 30.90 -9.50 20.23
CA HIS A 27 29.77 -8.88 19.56
C HIS A 27 28.99 -9.99 18.87
N ALA A 28 28.01 -10.55 19.58
CA ALA A 28 26.95 -11.30 18.93
C ALA A 28 25.96 -10.30 18.35
N ASP A 29 26.30 -9.72 17.20
CA ASP A 29 25.28 -9.20 16.30
C ASP A 29 24.82 -10.36 15.41
N HIS A 30 24.00 -11.24 15.98
CA HIS A 30 23.23 -12.22 15.22
C HIS A 30 21.80 -11.70 15.09
N SER A 31 21.65 -10.54 14.47
CA SER A 31 20.37 -10.07 13.95
C SER A 31 20.24 -10.54 12.49
N GLY A 32 19.96 -11.84 12.32
CA GLY A 32 19.85 -12.45 10.99
C GLY A 32 19.15 -13.82 10.95
N PRO A 33 18.80 -14.32 9.75
CA PRO A 33 17.91 -15.45 9.47
C PRO A 33 18.32 -16.80 10.10
N GLU A 34 19.55 -16.90 10.60
CA GLU A 34 20.11 -18.10 11.23
C GLU A 34 19.44 -18.43 12.59
N VAL A 35 18.99 -17.41 13.34
CA VAL A 35 18.25 -17.59 14.61
C VAL A 35 16.81 -18.05 14.36
N LEU A 36 16.21 -17.66 13.24
CA LEU A 36 14.85 -18.09 12.85
C LEU A 36 14.82 -19.57 12.46
N ALA A 37 15.86 -20.06 11.78
CA ALA A 37 15.98 -21.45 11.35
C ALA A 37 16.19 -22.44 12.52
N ALA A 38 16.96 -22.05 13.55
CA ALA A 38 17.26 -22.93 14.69
C ALA A 38 16.02 -23.25 15.56
N ARG A 39 15.02 -22.35 15.60
CA ARG A 39 13.77 -22.58 16.35
C ARG A 39 12.78 -23.49 15.64
N GLN A 40 12.90 -23.69 14.33
CA GLN A 40 12.01 -24.55 13.53
C GLN A 40 12.29 -26.06 13.71
N GLN A 41 13.34 -26.46 14.42
CA GLN A 41 13.76 -27.86 14.57
C GLN A 41 13.32 -28.54 15.88
N GLN A 42 12.44 -27.94 16.68
CA GLN A 42 11.90 -28.57 17.90
C GLN A 42 10.40 -28.85 17.75
N PRO A 43 9.93 -30.10 17.93
CA PRO A 43 8.51 -30.41 17.85
C PRO A 43 7.77 -29.74 19.01
N SER A 44 7.01 -28.69 18.71
CA SER A 44 6.05 -28.12 19.65
C SER A 44 4.83 -29.03 19.71
N CYS A 45 4.65 -29.74 20.83
CA CYS A 45 3.40 -30.46 21.07
C CYS A 45 2.24 -29.46 21.11
N LEU A 46 1.16 -29.74 20.36
CA LEU A 46 -0.07 -28.95 20.44
C LEU A 46 -0.72 -29.11 21.82
N LEU A 47 -1.24 -28.02 22.36
CA LEU A 47 -2.05 -28.06 23.58
C LEU A 47 -3.44 -28.62 23.23
N PRO A 48 -3.88 -29.75 23.82
CA PRO A 48 -5.15 -30.38 23.45
C PRO A 48 -6.37 -29.47 23.64
N SER A 49 -6.33 -28.56 24.62
CA SER A 49 -7.41 -27.60 24.89
C SER A 49 -7.56 -26.51 23.83
N LEU A 50 -6.57 -26.34 22.94
CA LEU A 50 -6.62 -25.39 21.84
C LEU A 50 -7.03 -26.04 20.51
N ILE A 51 -7.21 -27.36 20.47
CA ILE A 51 -7.67 -28.08 19.27
C ILE A 51 -9.14 -27.75 19.00
N GLN A 52 -9.41 -27.23 17.81
CA GLN A 52 -10.75 -26.95 17.30
C GLN A 52 -11.37 -28.25 16.78
N SER A 53 -12.22 -28.87 17.57
CA SER A 53 -12.90 -30.11 17.18
C SER A 53 -13.66 -30.00 15.86
N ALA A 54 -14.20 -28.82 15.54
CA ALA A 54 -14.90 -28.54 14.29
C ALA A 54 -14.00 -28.70 13.04
N SER A 55 -12.68 -28.53 13.16
CA SER A 55 -11.74 -28.75 12.05
C SER A 55 -11.67 -30.20 11.61
N SER A 56 -12.15 -31.15 12.42
CA SER A 56 -12.28 -32.56 12.05
C SER A 56 -13.57 -32.90 11.31
N LEU A 57 -14.43 -31.91 11.07
CA LEU A 57 -15.74 -32.06 10.43
C LEU A 57 -15.77 -31.28 9.12
N THR A 58 -16.48 -31.82 8.14
CA THR A 58 -16.68 -31.22 6.81
C THR A 58 -17.78 -30.16 6.79
N GLY A 59 -18.64 -30.15 7.81
CA GLY A 59 -19.86 -29.35 7.87
C GLY A 59 -21.03 -29.93 7.08
N GLN A 60 -20.83 -31.08 6.44
CA GLN A 60 -21.82 -31.76 5.58
C GLN A 60 -22.26 -33.12 6.16
N GLU A 61 -21.94 -33.39 7.41
CA GLU A 61 -22.35 -34.61 8.11
C GLU A 61 -23.89 -34.73 8.16
N PRO A 62 -24.45 -35.96 8.06
CA PRO A 62 -25.89 -36.16 8.22
C PRO A 62 -26.41 -35.56 9.53
N GLY A 63 -27.47 -34.74 9.43
CA GLY A 63 -28.07 -34.07 10.59
C GLY A 63 -27.49 -32.69 10.92
N THR A 64 -26.45 -32.22 10.24
CA THR A 64 -25.93 -30.85 10.40
C THR A 64 -26.99 -29.82 9.98
N LYS A 65 -27.27 -28.85 10.85
CA LYS A 65 -28.22 -27.77 10.59
C LYS A 65 -27.69 -26.84 9.50
N GLY A 66 -28.54 -26.52 8.53
CA GLY A 66 -28.22 -25.51 7.51
C GLY A 66 -27.55 -26.04 6.25
N ILE A 67 -27.47 -27.37 6.08
CA ILE A 67 -27.09 -27.98 4.79
C ILE A 67 -28.06 -27.53 3.70
N LYS A 68 -27.52 -26.99 2.61
CA LYS A 68 -28.26 -26.56 1.41
C LYS A 68 -27.52 -26.92 0.13
N ARG A 69 -28.28 -27.04 -0.96
CA ARG A 69 -27.73 -27.33 -2.30
C ARG A 69 -26.68 -26.27 -2.69
N GLY A 70 -25.53 -26.73 -3.19
CA GLY A 70 -24.43 -25.89 -3.63
C GLY A 70 -23.35 -25.62 -2.57
N GLN A 71 -23.50 -26.07 -1.32
CA GLN A 71 -22.39 -26.13 -0.36
C GLN A 71 -21.43 -27.27 -0.73
N VAL A 72 -20.14 -27.05 -0.48
CA VAL A 72 -19.08 -28.05 -0.64
C VAL A 72 -18.56 -28.47 0.73
N ALA A 73 -18.11 -29.72 0.85
CA ALA A 73 -17.45 -30.21 2.06
C ALA A 73 -16.14 -29.45 2.31
N ALA A 74 -15.90 -29.05 3.55
CA ALA A 74 -14.62 -28.48 3.95
C ALA A 74 -13.53 -29.56 3.98
N THR A 75 -12.27 -29.14 3.79
CA THR A 75 -11.12 -29.95 4.20
C THR A 75 -11.15 -30.14 5.70
N THR A 76 -10.54 -31.23 6.19
CA THR A 76 -10.49 -31.53 7.63
C THR A 76 -9.06 -31.78 8.09
N ASP A 77 -8.81 -31.51 9.37
CA ASP A 77 -7.55 -31.78 10.05
C ASP A 77 -7.80 -31.93 11.55
N ARG A 78 -7.03 -32.79 12.22
CA ARG A 78 -7.19 -33.08 13.67
C ARG A 78 -6.37 -32.15 14.56
N ASP A 79 -5.47 -31.39 13.98
CA ASP A 79 -4.39 -30.64 14.60
C ASP A 79 -4.42 -29.15 14.17
N ASN A 80 -5.64 -28.63 13.93
CA ASN A 80 -5.91 -27.24 13.54
C ASN A 80 -5.17 -26.77 12.28
N PHE A 81 -4.85 -27.68 11.36
CA PHE A 81 -4.10 -27.38 10.15
C PHE A 81 -2.71 -26.78 10.42
N ILE A 82 -2.10 -27.06 11.58
CA ILE A 82 -0.80 -26.47 11.95
C ILE A 82 0.31 -26.81 10.92
N ASN A 83 0.19 -27.96 10.26
CA ASN A 83 1.14 -28.43 9.25
C ASN A 83 0.68 -28.14 7.81
N PHE A 84 -0.32 -27.27 7.59
CA PHE A 84 -0.89 -27.00 6.25
C PHE A 84 0.15 -26.58 5.21
N CYS A 85 1.20 -25.88 5.65
CA CYS A 85 2.26 -25.38 4.78
C CYS A 85 3.45 -26.36 4.60
N GLU A 86 3.34 -27.62 5.05
CA GLU A 86 4.41 -28.61 4.87
C GLU A 86 4.80 -28.75 3.39
N GLY A 87 6.10 -28.68 3.12
CA GLY A 87 6.64 -28.77 1.76
C GLY A 87 6.44 -27.54 0.87
N GLN A 88 5.81 -26.48 1.37
CA GLN A 88 5.56 -25.23 0.62
C GLN A 88 6.57 -24.13 0.97
N THR A 89 6.70 -23.13 0.10
CA THR A 89 7.46 -21.91 0.41
C THR A 89 6.70 -21.09 1.45
N LEU A 90 7.31 -20.87 2.62
CA LEU A 90 6.68 -20.14 3.72
C LEU A 90 6.72 -18.62 3.50
N THR A 91 5.65 -17.92 3.86
CA THR A 91 5.60 -16.44 3.85
C THR A 91 6.66 -15.84 4.78
N ASN A 92 6.75 -16.36 6.02
CA ASN A 92 7.81 -16.05 7.00
C ASN A 92 8.15 -14.54 7.13
N GLY A 93 7.13 -13.69 7.17
CA GLY A 93 7.31 -12.23 7.33
C GLY A 93 7.66 -11.46 6.06
N GLN A 94 7.76 -12.14 4.92
CA GLN A 94 8.16 -11.56 3.64
C GLN A 94 6.99 -11.43 2.68
N GLN A 95 7.06 -10.43 1.80
CA GLN A 95 6.14 -10.28 0.66
C GLN A 95 6.69 -11.03 -0.55
N LEU A 96 6.31 -12.31 -0.69
CA LEU A 96 6.78 -13.18 -1.77
C LEU A 96 5.83 -13.13 -2.98
N ALA A 97 6.20 -12.37 -4.01
CA ALA A 97 5.38 -12.15 -5.21
C ALA A 97 5.08 -13.42 -6.02
N GLY A 98 5.93 -14.45 -5.91
CA GLY A 98 5.73 -15.76 -6.56
C GLY A 98 4.70 -16.67 -5.87
N GLY A 99 4.07 -16.21 -4.79
CA GLY A 99 3.19 -17.00 -3.94
C GLY A 99 3.94 -17.66 -2.77
N SER A 100 3.23 -17.88 -1.67
CA SER A 100 3.76 -18.54 -0.46
C SER A 100 2.60 -19.04 0.40
N CYS A 101 2.91 -19.86 1.41
CA CYS A 101 1.98 -20.37 2.39
C CYS A 101 2.24 -19.73 3.76
N ASN A 102 1.20 -19.18 4.38
CA ASN A 102 1.29 -18.61 5.72
C ASN A 102 0.64 -19.54 6.75
N GLY A 103 1.44 -20.06 7.69
CA GLY A 103 0.96 -20.97 8.74
C GLY A 103 0.47 -20.28 10.02
N ILE A 104 0.42 -18.94 10.03
CA ILE A 104 0.02 -18.17 11.21
C ILE A 104 -1.52 -18.22 11.37
N PRO A 105 -2.05 -18.51 12.58
CA PRO A 105 -3.49 -18.53 12.79
C PRO A 105 -4.11 -17.14 12.59
N MET A 106 -5.38 -17.10 12.19
CA MET A 106 -6.07 -15.84 11.84
C MET A 106 -6.18 -14.86 13.02
N GLY A 107 -6.33 -15.36 14.25
CA GLY A 107 -6.37 -14.59 15.49
C GLY A 107 -7.75 -14.44 16.12
N SER A 108 -7.87 -13.46 17.01
CA SER A 108 -9.07 -13.21 17.81
C SER A 108 -10.19 -12.58 16.98
N LEU A 109 -11.39 -13.13 17.08
CA LEU A 109 -12.58 -12.59 16.42
C LEU A 109 -13.26 -11.57 17.36
N PRO A 110 -13.60 -10.35 16.87
CA PRO A 110 -14.37 -9.41 17.67
C PRO A 110 -15.79 -9.95 17.93
N SER A 111 -16.51 -9.32 18.85
CA SER A 111 -17.95 -9.60 19.03
C SER A 111 -18.74 -9.09 17.82
N ALA A 112 -20.01 -9.51 17.68
CA ALA A 112 -20.89 -8.97 16.64
C ALA A 112 -21.10 -7.45 16.78
N GLN A 113 -21.01 -6.92 18.01
CA GLN A 113 -21.15 -5.50 18.32
C GLN A 113 -19.87 -4.71 18.03
N ASN A 114 -18.71 -5.37 17.93
CA ASN A 114 -17.41 -4.76 17.63
C ASN A 114 -16.94 -5.07 16.20
N MET A 115 -17.86 -5.43 15.30
CA MET A 115 -17.48 -5.64 13.89
C MET A 115 -17.08 -4.30 13.26
N ILE A 116 -15.99 -4.33 12.51
CA ILE A 116 -15.52 -3.14 11.80
C ILE A 116 -16.47 -2.79 10.65
N SER A 117 -16.68 -1.49 10.46
CA SER A 117 -17.24 -0.92 9.25
C SER A 117 -16.48 0.36 8.89
N ALA A 118 -16.36 0.65 7.60
CA ALA A 118 -15.80 1.88 7.08
C ALA A 118 -16.73 2.52 6.05
N VAL A 119 -16.57 3.83 5.89
CA VAL A 119 -17.17 4.61 4.80
C VAL A 119 -16.19 5.69 4.34
N ILE A 120 -15.96 5.78 3.04
CA ILE A 120 -15.17 6.84 2.43
C ILE A 120 -16.03 8.11 2.38
N THR A 121 -15.63 9.13 3.14
CA THR A 121 -16.36 10.41 3.22
C THR A 121 -15.87 11.44 2.19
N ASN A 122 -14.66 11.26 1.66
CA ASN A 122 -14.12 12.01 0.53
C ASN A 122 -13.12 11.16 -0.27
N PRO A 123 -13.15 11.15 -1.61
CA PRO A 123 -14.20 11.73 -2.46
C PRO A 123 -15.56 11.02 -2.28
N ARG A 124 -16.65 11.74 -2.49
CA ARG A 124 -18.00 11.16 -2.46
C ARG A 124 -18.31 10.45 -3.79
N PRO A 125 -19.29 9.53 -3.82
CA PRO A 125 -19.69 8.86 -5.04
C PRO A 125 -20.10 9.86 -6.14
N GLY A 126 -19.44 9.80 -7.29
CA GLY A 126 -19.70 10.64 -8.45
C GLY A 126 -19.06 12.03 -8.41
N ASP A 127 -18.24 12.35 -7.39
CA ASP A 127 -17.52 13.61 -7.34
C ASP A 127 -16.66 13.82 -8.60
N ARG A 128 -16.50 15.08 -8.99
CA ARG A 128 -15.62 15.51 -10.09
C ARG A 128 -14.52 16.37 -9.53
N LEU A 129 -13.30 15.84 -9.47
CA LEU A 129 -12.13 16.54 -8.95
C LEU A 129 -11.33 17.17 -10.10
N PRO A 130 -10.63 18.30 -9.88
CA PRO A 130 -9.74 18.87 -10.87
C PRO A 130 -8.45 18.05 -11.00
N SER A 131 -8.03 17.79 -12.24
CA SER A 131 -6.75 17.14 -12.53
C SER A 131 -5.57 17.95 -12.01
N GLY A 132 -4.53 17.25 -11.50
CA GLY A 132 -3.29 17.88 -11.06
C GLY A 132 -3.40 18.69 -9.75
N VAL A 133 -4.52 18.60 -9.04
CA VAL A 133 -4.74 19.29 -7.77
C VAL A 133 -4.80 18.28 -6.64
N GLY A 134 -3.96 18.47 -5.62
CA GLY A 134 -3.94 17.57 -4.47
C GLY A 134 -5.22 17.60 -3.65
N PHE A 135 -5.61 16.45 -3.12
CA PHE A 135 -6.83 16.29 -2.31
C PHE A 135 -6.60 15.25 -1.20
N ASN A 136 -7.50 15.20 -0.23
CA ASN A 136 -7.46 14.22 0.84
C ASN A 136 -8.50 13.12 0.56
N VAL A 137 -8.11 11.85 0.65
CA VAL A 137 -9.07 10.77 0.87
C VAL A 137 -9.34 10.70 2.37
N THR A 138 -10.61 10.69 2.75
CA THR A 138 -11.01 10.60 4.17
C THR A 138 -11.95 9.42 4.35
N VAL A 139 -11.75 8.69 5.45
CA VAL A 139 -12.47 7.45 5.75
C VAL A 139 -12.89 7.49 7.21
N GLN A 140 -14.18 7.36 7.47
CA GLN A 140 -14.68 7.14 8.82
C GLN A 140 -14.73 5.64 9.07
N THR A 141 -14.16 5.21 10.20
CA THR A 141 -14.20 3.82 10.67
C THR A 141 -14.92 3.71 12.01
N VAL A 142 -15.40 2.51 12.33
CA VAL A 142 -15.89 2.13 13.66
C VAL A 142 -15.26 0.79 14.06
N HIS A 143 -15.01 0.61 15.37
CA HIS A 143 -14.42 -0.60 15.95
C HIS A 143 -13.02 -1.01 15.43
N LEU A 144 -12.33 -0.06 14.80
CA LEU A 144 -10.93 -0.16 14.44
C LEU A 144 -10.11 0.68 15.42
N ARG A 145 -9.25 0.02 16.19
CA ARG A 145 -8.17 0.70 16.90
C ARG A 145 -7.01 0.93 15.94
N ALA A 146 -7.07 2.07 15.25
CA ALA A 146 -6.12 2.45 14.20
C ALA A 146 -4.73 2.89 14.73
N GLY A 147 -3.76 2.95 13.81
CA GLY A 147 -2.39 3.38 14.09
C GLY A 147 -1.42 2.25 14.48
N LEU A 148 -1.84 0.99 14.33
CA LEU A 148 -0.99 -0.18 14.56
C LEU A 148 -0.59 -0.78 13.21
N PHE A 149 0.62 -0.44 12.76
CA PHE A 149 1.18 -0.82 11.48
C PHE A 149 2.57 -1.44 11.70
N ALA A 150 2.67 -2.77 11.64
CA ALA A 150 3.96 -3.45 11.75
C ALA A 150 4.79 -3.29 10.48
N ASN A 151 6.11 -3.45 10.55
CA ASN A 151 6.98 -3.34 9.37
C ASN A 151 6.63 -4.41 8.31
N PRO A 152 6.14 -4.04 7.11
CA PRO A 152 5.70 -5.00 6.10
C PRO A 152 6.86 -5.74 5.40
N ALA A 153 8.11 -5.33 5.60
CA ALA A 153 9.27 -6.02 5.04
C ALA A 153 9.69 -7.24 5.87
N THR A 154 9.37 -7.23 7.17
CA THR A 154 9.85 -8.24 8.14
C THR A 154 8.74 -8.90 8.94
N ASN A 155 7.56 -8.28 9.02
CA ASN A 155 6.45 -8.71 9.86
C ASN A 155 5.17 -9.00 9.06
N TYR A 156 5.27 -9.22 7.76
CA TYR A 156 4.12 -9.49 6.90
C TYR A 156 3.41 -10.80 7.26
N TYR A 157 2.16 -10.68 7.73
CA TYR A 157 1.32 -11.77 8.22
C TYR A 157 1.95 -12.63 9.34
N THR A 158 2.81 -12.02 10.16
CA THR A 158 3.59 -12.75 11.19
C THR A 158 2.89 -12.91 12.53
N ALA A 159 1.79 -12.18 12.77
CA ALA A 159 1.04 -12.27 14.01
C ALA A 159 -0.47 -12.46 13.74
N PRO A 160 -1.18 -13.14 14.62
CA PRO A 160 -2.64 -13.23 14.54
C PRO A 160 -3.30 -11.86 14.74
N GLN A 161 -4.55 -11.70 14.32
CA GLN A 161 -5.37 -10.54 14.68
C GLN A 161 -5.55 -10.47 16.20
N GLU A 162 -5.40 -9.26 16.77
CA GLU A 162 -5.58 -8.99 18.19
C GLU A 162 -6.69 -7.97 18.41
N LEU A 163 -7.28 -8.00 19.60
CA LEU A 163 -8.30 -7.05 20.03
C LEU A 163 -7.80 -6.24 21.21
N ASP A 164 -8.27 -5.01 21.33
CA ASP A 164 -8.09 -4.22 22.52
C ASP A 164 -9.02 -4.67 23.66
N VAL A 165 -8.91 -4.00 24.81
CA VAL A 165 -9.71 -4.32 26.00
C VAL A 165 -11.21 -4.06 25.82
N ALA A 166 -11.60 -3.23 24.84
CA ALA A 166 -12.99 -2.96 24.48
C ALA A 166 -13.52 -3.95 23.43
N GLY A 167 -12.66 -4.80 22.88
CA GLY A 167 -12.99 -5.77 21.83
C GLY A 167 -12.85 -5.22 20.41
N ASP A 168 -12.29 -4.03 20.25
CA ASP A 168 -12.03 -3.42 18.94
C ASP A 168 -10.74 -3.98 18.35
N VAL A 169 -10.70 -4.11 17.02
CA VAL A 169 -9.56 -4.75 16.32
C VAL A 169 -8.37 -3.79 16.28
N TYR A 170 -7.19 -4.26 16.70
CA TYR A 170 -5.94 -3.54 16.46
C TYR A 170 -5.54 -3.63 14.98
N GLY A 171 -5.27 -2.48 14.36
CA GLY A 171 -4.86 -2.47 12.97
C GLY A 171 -4.69 -1.10 12.35
N HIS A 172 -4.89 -1.07 11.05
CA HIS A 172 -4.70 0.10 10.20
C HIS A 172 -5.53 -0.01 8.92
N CYS A 173 -5.53 1.06 8.12
CA CYS A 173 -6.28 1.12 6.86
C CYS A 173 -5.32 1.41 5.70
N HIS A 174 -5.47 0.68 4.60
CA HIS A 174 -4.86 1.05 3.32
C HIS A 174 -5.89 1.73 2.43
N ILE A 175 -5.47 2.76 1.70
CA ILE A 175 -6.23 3.40 0.64
C ILE A 175 -5.57 3.09 -0.69
N THR A 176 -6.35 2.56 -1.62
CA THR A 176 -5.93 2.34 -3.00
C THR A 176 -6.87 3.07 -3.94
N ILE A 177 -6.30 3.82 -4.90
CA ILE A 177 -7.04 4.44 -5.99
C ILE A 177 -6.61 3.78 -7.30
N GLN A 178 -7.55 3.25 -8.05
CA GLN A 178 -7.32 2.62 -9.36
C GLN A 178 -8.10 3.35 -10.44
N ASP A 179 -7.48 3.55 -11.60
CA ASP A 179 -8.21 3.92 -12.82
C ASP A 179 -9.07 2.74 -13.27
N ILE A 180 -10.35 2.99 -13.48
CA ILE A 180 -11.34 1.99 -13.89
C ILE A 180 -11.93 2.28 -15.28
N GLY A 181 -11.46 3.32 -15.96
CA GLY A 181 -11.84 3.74 -17.32
C GLY A 181 -13.27 4.26 -17.48
N SER A 182 -14.24 3.72 -16.74
CA SER A 182 -15.65 4.09 -16.80
C SER A 182 -16.37 3.89 -15.46
N MET A 183 -17.31 4.79 -15.16
CA MET A 183 -18.15 4.71 -13.94
C MET A 183 -19.01 3.44 -13.92
N THR A 184 -19.30 2.88 -15.10
CA THR A 184 -20.13 1.69 -15.28
C THR A 184 -19.32 0.48 -15.75
N THR A 185 -18.00 0.47 -15.50
CA THR A 185 -17.18 -0.68 -15.88
C THR A 185 -17.70 -1.97 -15.23
N THR A 186 -17.74 -3.04 -16.01
CA THR A 186 -18.01 -4.40 -15.55
C THR A 186 -16.74 -5.25 -15.51
N THR A 187 -15.60 -4.69 -15.95
CA THR A 187 -14.30 -5.35 -15.94
C THR A 187 -13.55 -4.99 -14.66
N PRO A 188 -13.13 -5.98 -13.84
CA PRO A 188 -12.29 -5.71 -12.67
C PRO A 188 -10.96 -5.07 -13.07
N PRO A 189 -10.45 -4.08 -12.32
CA PRO A 189 -9.13 -3.52 -12.57
C PRO A 189 -8.03 -4.53 -12.22
N ASP A 190 -6.88 -4.40 -12.88
CA ASP A 190 -5.67 -5.17 -12.57
C ASP A 190 -5.17 -4.84 -11.15
N ALA A 191 -5.14 -5.84 -10.27
CA ALA A 191 -4.78 -5.65 -8.86
C ALA A 191 -3.33 -5.18 -8.64
N THR A 192 -2.46 -5.32 -9.65
CA THR A 192 -1.05 -4.85 -9.58
C THR A 192 -0.90 -3.38 -9.98
N LYS A 193 -1.97 -2.74 -10.48
CA LYS A 193 -1.95 -1.37 -10.98
C LYS A 193 -2.83 -0.47 -10.14
N PHE A 194 -2.23 0.60 -9.62
CA PHE A 194 -2.91 1.65 -8.89
C PHE A 194 -2.32 3.01 -9.25
N ALA A 195 -3.15 4.05 -9.22
CA ALA A 195 -2.73 5.44 -9.38
C ALA A 195 -2.24 6.04 -8.06
N PHE A 196 -2.71 5.52 -6.92
CA PHE A 196 -2.29 5.91 -5.59
C PHE A 196 -2.45 4.74 -4.61
N PHE A 197 -1.50 4.59 -3.70
CA PHE A 197 -1.58 3.68 -2.56
C PHE A 197 -1.02 4.39 -1.32
N ARG A 198 -1.71 4.24 -0.18
CA ARG A 198 -1.20 4.67 1.12
C ARG A 198 -1.68 3.74 2.22
N GLY A 199 -0.75 3.15 2.97
CA GLY A 199 -1.04 2.66 4.32
C GLY A 199 -1.11 3.85 5.28
N ILE A 200 -2.21 3.96 6.01
CA ILE A 200 -2.39 4.95 7.07
C ILE A 200 -1.83 4.32 8.36
N ASP A 201 -0.67 4.82 8.77
CA ASP A 201 0.14 4.29 9.88
C ASP A 201 -0.10 5.01 11.21
N ASP A 202 -0.93 6.07 11.22
CA ASP A 202 -1.34 6.80 12.41
C ASP A 202 -2.79 6.47 12.85
N ALA A 203 -3.16 6.98 14.03
CA ALA A 203 -4.48 6.78 14.62
C ALA A 203 -5.57 7.73 14.08
N GLY A 204 -5.25 8.55 13.07
CA GLY A 204 -6.11 9.60 12.57
C GLY A 204 -6.46 10.64 13.63
N ASP A 205 -7.74 11.00 13.71
CA ASP A 205 -8.26 11.93 14.71
C ASP A 205 -8.54 11.29 16.09
N GLY A 206 -8.30 9.98 16.23
CA GLY A 206 -8.61 9.22 17.45
C GLY A 206 -10.09 8.87 17.64
N ASN A 207 -10.99 9.30 16.74
CA ASN A 207 -12.42 8.98 16.72
C ASN A 207 -12.82 8.23 15.43
N GLY A 208 -11.84 7.59 14.79
CA GLY A 208 -12.03 6.72 13.63
C GLY A 208 -11.94 7.42 12.28
N LEU A 209 -11.75 8.74 12.21
CA LEU A 209 -11.50 9.44 10.96
C LEU A 209 -10.04 9.31 10.57
N LEU A 210 -9.80 8.63 9.45
CA LEU A 210 -8.49 8.42 8.85
C LEU A 210 -8.36 9.27 7.59
N THR A 211 -7.16 9.78 7.33
CA THR A 211 -6.89 10.66 6.17
C THR A 211 -5.64 10.22 5.42
N ALA A 212 -5.73 10.15 4.09
CA ALA A 212 -4.58 9.99 3.19
C ALA A 212 -4.54 11.13 2.19
N ARG A 213 -3.41 11.82 2.08
CA ARG A 213 -3.25 12.92 1.11
C ARG A 213 -2.71 12.40 -0.23
N VAL A 214 -3.38 12.77 -1.31
CA VAL A 214 -2.95 12.53 -2.70
C VAL A 214 -2.26 13.81 -3.18
N ASP A 215 -0.94 13.90 -3.00
CA ASP A 215 -0.16 15.06 -3.39
C ASP A 215 -0.05 15.18 -4.91
N GLY A 216 -0.19 16.41 -5.43
CA GLY A 216 -0.19 16.66 -6.89
C GLY A 216 -1.45 16.18 -7.63
N GLY A 217 -2.39 15.53 -6.94
CA GLY A 217 -3.64 15.05 -7.53
C GLY A 217 -3.46 13.86 -8.47
N LEU A 218 -4.43 13.68 -9.36
CA LEU A 218 -4.45 12.60 -10.34
C LEU A 218 -4.60 13.18 -11.76
N PRO A 219 -4.21 12.44 -12.81
CA PRO A 219 -4.56 12.75 -14.19
C PRO A 219 -6.08 12.69 -14.43
N PRO A 220 -6.59 13.22 -15.57
CA PRO A 220 -7.98 13.04 -15.94
C PRO A 220 -8.31 11.56 -16.14
N GLY A 221 -9.45 11.11 -15.62
CA GLY A 221 -9.86 9.70 -15.69
C GLY A 221 -11.03 9.39 -14.76
N VAL A 222 -11.48 8.14 -14.77
CA VAL A 222 -12.50 7.65 -13.84
C VAL A 222 -11.85 6.67 -12.87
N TYR A 223 -12.00 6.94 -11.58
CA TYR A 223 -11.28 6.23 -10.54
C TYR A 223 -12.23 5.53 -9.56
N ARG A 224 -11.74 4.44 -8.97
CA ARG A 224 -12.30 3.80 -7.78
C ARG A 224 -11.30 3.97 -6.64
N ALA A 225 -11.74 4.56 -5.53
CA ALA A 225 -11.01 4.54 -4.27
C ALA A 225 -11.62 3.45 -3.37
N CYS A 226 -10.77 2.64 -2.74
CA CYS A 226 -11.19 1.61 -1.79
C CYS A 226 -10.33 1.62 -0.54
N THR A 227 -10.93 1.16 0.55
CA THR A 227 -10.22 0.77 1.75
C THR A 227 -9.80 -0.70 1.67
N LEU A 228 -8.71 -1.02 2.38
CA LEU A 228 -8.42 -2.35 2.87
C LEU A 228 -8.03 -2.22 4.34
N ILE A 229 -8.94 -2.62 5.23
CA ILE A 229 -8.68 -2.63 6.66
C ILE A 229 -7.93 -3.91 7.02
N ALA A 230 -6.78 -3.71 7.64
CA ALA A 230 -5.85 -4.78 7.98
C ALA A 230 -5.58 -4.78 9.49
N ALA A 231 -5.36 -5.98 10.03
CA ALA A 231 -4.80 -6.13 11.36
C ALA A 231 -3.33 -5.64 11.39
N THR A 232 -2.75 -5.52 12.59
CA THR A 232 -1.40 -4.98 12.81
C THR A 232 -0.32 -5.50 11.85
N THR A 233 -0.36 -6.79 11.50
CA THR A 233 0.61 -7.44 10.59
C THR A 233 0.11 -7.62 9.15
N HIS A 234 -0.78 -6.73 8.68
CA HIS A 234 -1.22 -6.57 7.28
C HIS A 234 -2.31 -7.52 6.78
N GLN A 235 -2.66 -8.59 7.49
CA GLN A 235 -3.73 -9.48 7.03
C GLN A 235 -5.09 -8.76 7.04
N PRO A 236 -5.96 -9.01 6.05
CA PRO A 236 -7.33 -8.50 6.09
C PRO A 236 -8.03 -8.91 7.39
N VAL A 237 -8.81 -8.00 7.96
CA VAL A 237 -9.50 -8.27 9.23
C VAL A 237 -10.53 -9.40 9.11
N VAL A 238 -10.61 -10.22 10.15
CA VAL A 238 -11.55 -11.35 10.26
C VAL A 238 -12.65 -11.05 11.27
N MET A 239 -13.88 -11.47 10.94
CA MET A 239 -15.12 -11.10 11.66
C MET A 239 -15.90 -12.34 12.11
N PRO A 240 -16.70 -12.25 13.19
CA PRO A 240 -17.34 -13.40 13.85
C PRO A 240 -18.51 -14.02 13.07
N LEU A 241 -19.10 -13.31 12.10
CA LEU A 241 -20.35 -13.71 11.46
C LEU A 241 -20.23 -13.69 9.94
N ALA A 242 -20.78 -14.73 9.28
CA ALA A 242 -20.84 -14.79 7.82
C ALA A 242 -21.89 -13.83 7.23
N GLN A 243 -23.04 -13.69 7.87
CA GLN A 243 -24.11 -12.77 7.45
C GLN A 243 -23.88 -11.38 8.06
N ARG A 244 -23.08 -10.55 7.38
CA ARG A 244 -22.72 -9.19 7.82
C ARG A 244 -22.50 -8.26 6.62
N GLY A 245 -22.40 -6.96 6.90
CA GLY A 245 -21.89 -5.98 5.93
C GLY A 245 -20.40 -6.15 5.66
N ALA A 246 -19.91 -5.58 4.57
CA ALA A 246 -18.47 -5.52 4.31
C ALA A 246 -17.80 -4.58 5.34
N GLN A 247 -16.61 -4.96 5.77
CA GLN A 247 -15.78 -4.14 6.65
C GLN A 247 -15.10 -2.97 5.91
N ASP A 248 -14.96 -3.09 4.58
CA ASP A 248 -14.35 -2.12 3.68
C ASP A 248 -15.39 -1.36 2.87
N ASP A 249 -15.01 -0.20 2.35
CA ASP A 249 -15.80 0.61 1.45
C ASP A 249 -15.07 0.94 0.14
N CYS A 250 -15.84 1.21 -0.90
CA CYS A 250 -15.34 1.66 -2.19
C CYS A 250 -16.28 2.70 -2.80
N THR A 251 -15.68 3.81 -3.24
CA THR A 251 -16.37 4.88 -3.96
C THR A 251 -15.77 5.07 -5.35
N ARG A 252 -16.56 5.64 -6.28
CA ARG A 252 -16.11 5.98 -7.63
C ARG A 252 -16.25 7.48 -7.86
N PHE A 253 -15.28 8.09 -8.52
CA PHE A 253 -15.24 9.51 -8.81
C PHE A 253 -14.54 9.76 -10.14
N GLU A 254 -14.73 10.94 -10.70
CA GLU A 254 -14.07 11.37 -11.93
C GLU A 254 -13.03 12.45 -11.59
N VAL A 255 -11.90 12.39 -12.27
CA VAL A 255 -10.95 13.51 -12.32
C VAL A 255 -11.09 14.11 -13.69
N THR A 256 -11.47 15.38 -13.72
CA THR A 256 -11.75 16.09 -14.96
C THR A 256 -10.54 16.92 -15.36
N GLY A 257 -10.30 17.03 -16.66
CA GLY A 257 -9.31 17.95 -17.18
C GLY A 257 -9.58 19.34 -16.64
N GLY A 258 -8.66 19.85 -15.81
CA GLY A 258 -8.73 21.23 -15.37
C GLY A 258 -8.58 22.09 -16.61
N ALA A 259 -9.58 22.89 -16.93
CA ALA A 259 -9.27 24.21 -17.45
C ALA A 259 -8.27 24.79 -16.43
N ILE A 260 -7.10 25.19 -16.90
CA ILE A 260 -6.22 26.04 -16.12
C ILE A 260 -7.00 27.34 -15.96
N SER A 261 -7.88 27.42 -14.97
CA SER A 261 -8.47 28.68 -14.57
C SER A 261 -7.32 29.47 -13.99
N ALA A 262 -6.78 30.39 -14.78
CA ALA A 262 -5.88 31.44 -14.34
C ALA A 262 -6.61 32.41 -13.38
N ALA A 263 -7.21 31.88 -12.32
CA ALA A 263 -7.84 32.60 -11.23
C ALA A 263 -7.00 32.33 -9.98
N GLY A 264 -5.80 32.92 -9.98
CA GLY A 264 -4.81 32.78 -8.93
C GLY A 264 -3.51 33.54 -9.18
N ALA A 265 -3.45 34.38 -10.22
CA ALA A 265 -2.36 35.34 -10.38
C ALA A 265 -2.68 36.57 -9.51
N ALA A 266 -1.96 36.65 -8.39
CA ALA A 266 -1.75 37.78 -7.50
C ALA A 266 -2.44 39.12 -7.85
N GLU A 267 -3.31 39.53 -6.95
CA GLU A 267 -3.70 40.92 -6.73
C GLU A 267 -2.43 41.74 -6.40
N GLY A 268 -1.96 42.56 -7.35
CA GLY A 268 -0.72 43.33 -7.18
C GLY A 268 -0.09 43.92 -8.44
N ALA A 269 -0.59 43.65 -9.64
CA ALA A 269 -0.12 44.33 -10.85
C ALA A 269 -0.74 45.74 -10.95
N LYS A 270 -0.07 46.73 -10.36
CA LYS A 270 -0.28 48.15 -10.61
C LYS A 270 -0.10 48.41 -12.12
N VAL A 271 -1.21 48.59 -12.84
CA VAL A 271 -1.19 49.12 -14.20
C VAL A 271 -0.70 50.57 -14.13
N ILE A 272 0.54 50.81 -14.53
CA ILE A 272 1.04 52.15 -14.80
C ILE A 272 0.41 52.57 -16.12
N GLY A 273 -0.72 53.27 -16.03
CA GLY A 273 -1.34 53.92 -17.18
C GLY A 273 -0.41 55.01 -17.72
N THR A 274 0.01 54.87 -18.97
CA THR A 274 0.54 55.98 -19.74
C THR A 274 -0.63 56.82 -20.24
N SER A 275 -0.68 58.05 -19.76
CA SER A 275 -1.55 59.13 -20.18
C SER A 275 -1.42 59.39 -21.69
N GLY A 276 -2.55 59.31 -22.40
CA GLY A 276 -2.74 59.82 -23.75
C GLY A 276 -4.23 60.02 -23.99
N GLY A 277 -4.74 61.21 -23.66
CA GLY A 277 -6.13 61.58 -23.85
C GLY A 277 -6.48 61.83 -25.32
N GLY A 278 -7.79 61.81 -25.60
CA GLY A 278 -8.35 62.53 -26.74
C GLY A 278 -9.15 61.70 -27.74
N SER A 279 -10.47 61.71 -27.51
CA SER A 279 -11.51 61.94 -28.51
C SER A 279 -11.96 60.83 -29.47
N SER A 280 -13.23 60.49 -29.28
CA SER A 280 -14.24 60.10 -30.25
C SER A 280 -13.96 60.54 -31.69
N SER A 281 -14.01 59.59 -32.63
CA SER A 281 -14.35 59.83 -34.04
C SER A 281 -14.80 58.54 -34.69
N ASN A 282 -16.10 58.52 -34.97
CA ASN A 282 -16.85 57.53 -35.72
C ASN A 282 -16.50 57.71 -37.22
N HIS A 283 -15.81 56.79 -37.89
CA HIS A 283 -15.71 56.78 -39.36
C HIS A 283 -15.73 55.34 -39.89
N ASN A 284 -16.78 55.07 -40.67
CA ASN A 284 -16.96 53.93 -41.54
C ASN A 284 -16.07 54.13 -42.78
N ALA A 285 -15.17 53.18 -43.09
CA ALA A 285 -14.50 53.12 -44.38
C ALA A 285 -14.12 51.68 -44.75
N ASN A 286 -14.73 51.25 -45.84
CA ASN A 286 -14.52 50.03 -46.61
C ASN A 286 -13.08 50.02 -47.22
N GLY A 287 -12.39 48.89 -47.22
CA GLY A 287 -11.07 48.78 -47.86
C GLY A 287 -10.34 47.47 -47.63
N SER A 288 -10.22 46.68 -48.70
CA SER A 288 -9.66 45.33 -48.80
C SER A 288 -8.14 45.23 -48.66
N GLY A 289 -7.67 44.08 -48.15
CA GLY A 289 -6.44 43.40 -48.58
C GLY A 289 -5.15 43.70 -47.83
N GLY A 290 -4.46 42.65 -47.35
CA GLY A 290 -3.02 42.71 -47.04
C GLY A 290 -2.55 41.91 -45.83
N ASP A 291 -2.12 40.67 -46.07
CA ASP A 291 -1.02 39.91 -45.45
C ASP A 291 -0.75 40.01 -43.94
N SER A 292 -1.07 38.92 -43.23
CA SER A 292 -0.62 38.64 -41.86
C SER A 292 0.79 38.03 -41.88
N ASN A 293 1.83 38.86 -41.70
CA ASN A 293 3.18 38.40 -41.39
C ASN A 293 3.54 38.70 -39.92
N GLY A 294 3.61 37.64 -39.11
CA GLY A 294 4.59 37.43 -38.05
C GLY A 294 4.74 38.45 -36.93
N ALA A 295 3.87 38.42 -35.91
CA ALA A 295 4.19 38.96 -34.59
C ALA A 295 5.02 37.94 -33.78
N LYS A 296 6.34 38.04 -33.88
CA LYS A 296 7.32 37.33 -33.07
C LYS A 296 7.39 37.99 -31.68
N ILE A 297 6.72 37.41 -30.69
CA ILE A 297 6.87 37.84 -29.29
C ILE A 297 8.17 37.24 -28.74
N ILE A 298 9.16 38.10 -28.48
CA ILE A 298 10.39 37.75 -27.78
C ILE A 298 10.16 38.04 -26.30
N LEU A 299 10.04 37.00 -25.48
CA LEU A 299 10.08 37.10 -24.02
C LEU A 299 11.53 36.89 -23.57
N THR A 300 12.19 37.97 -23.17
CA THR A 300 13.48 37.92 -22.47
C THR A 300 13.24 37.67 -20.98
N SER A 301 13.50 36.45 -20.51
CA SER A 301 13.52 36.14 -19.08
C SER A 301 14.86 36.58 -18.46
N GLY A 302 14.81 37.59 -17.60
CA GLY A 302 15.92 37.93 -16.73
C GLY A 302 16.10 36.85 -15.67
N ALA A 303 17.24 36.17 -15.71
CA ALA A 303 17.66 35.23 -14.69
C ALA A 303 18.02 35.96 -13.39
N ARG A 304 17.49 35.48 -12.26
CA ARG A 304 18.13 35.63 -10.94
C ARG A 304 18.28 34.25 -10.33
N SER A 305 19.53 33.80 -10.32
CA SER A 305 20.01 32.59 -9.68
C SER A 305 20.45 32.89 -8.24
N ASN A 306 20.10 32.00 -7.33
CA ASN A 306 20.92 31.48 -6.22
C ASN A 306 20.42 30.03 -6.01
N SER A 307 21.07 28.97 -6.53
CA SER A 307 22.28 28.26 -6.04
C SER A 307 22.08 27.75 -4.58
N GLU A 308 22.16 26.45 -4.22
CA GLU A 308 22.89 25.27 -4.75
C GLU A 308 22.14 23.95 -4.36
N SER A 309 21.85 23.03 -5.31
CA SER A 309 22.59 21.81 -5.76
C SER A 309 22.23 20.53 -4.95
N SER A 310 21.74 19.42 -5.53
CA SER A 310 22.47 18.54 -6.47
C SER A 310 21.60 17.63 -7.39
N SER A 311 21.89 17.73 -8.70
CA SER A 311 22.10 16.66 -9.70
C SER A 311 21.01 15.62 -10.08
N ASN A 312 20.33 15.85 -11.22
CA ASN A 312 20.54 15.10 -12.47
C ASN A 312 19.73 15.71 -13.63
N ALA A 313 20.41 16.44 -14.52
CA ALA A 313 19.82 17.10 -15.68
C ALA A 313 20.02 16.26 -16.95
N ALA A 314 18.92 15.93 -17.64
CA ALA A 314 18.95 15.49 -19.03
C ALA A 314 18.79 16.72 -19.94
N ASN A 315 19.79 16.96 -20.79
CA ASN A 315 19.81 18.00 -21.82
C ASN A 315 18.70 17.76 -22.86
N ILE A 316 17.81 18.73 -23.07
CA ILE A 316 16.98 18.81 -24.27
C ILE A 316 17.66 19.77 -25.25
N ILE A 317 18.26 19.19 -26.29
CA ILE A 317 18.75 19.93 -27.47
C ILE A 317 17.56 20.11 -28.41
N LEU A 318 17.16 21.36 -28.65
CA LEU A 318 16.22 21.74 -29.72
C LEU A 318 17.02 22.48 -30.81
N THR A 319 17.37 21.78 -31.88
CA THR A 319 17.89 22.40 -33.11
C THR A 319 16.79 22.47 -34.16
N SER A 320 16.38 23.69 -34.51
CA SER A 320 15.61 24.00 -35.71
C SER A 320 16.54 24.29 -36.89
N GLY A 321 16.37 23.61 -38.03
CA GLY A 321 17.03 23.92 -39.29
C GLY A 321 16.29 23.27 -40.47
N ALA A 322 16.01 24.05 -41.50
CA ALA A 322 14.98 23.83 -42.52
C ALA A 322 15.49 23.28 -43.87
N ARG A 323 14.57 22.65 -44.65
CA ARG A 323 14.48 22.49 -46.14
C ARG A 323 15.69 21.85 -46.86
N SER A 324 15.58 20.81 -47.70
CA SER A 324 14.86 20.76 -48.99
C SER A 324 15.16 19.45 -49.78
N SER A 325 14.25 19.15 -50.72
CA SER A 325 14.38 18.40 -52.01
C SER A 325 14.66 16.89 -52.10
N SER A 326 13.73 16.23 -52.82
CA SER A 326 13.87 15.23 -53.91
C SER A 326 14.41 13.82 -53.61
N GLY A 327 13.71 12.80 -54.15
CA GLY A 327 14.36 11.55 -54.59
C GLY A 327 13.54 10.26 -54.41
N SER A 328 13.16 9.69 -55.55
CA SER A 328 12.37 8.46 -55.82
C SER A 328 12.84 7.12 -55.21
N ASN A 329 11.89 6.17 -55.17
CA ASN A 329 11.98 4.69 -55.32
C ASN A 329 12.93 3.92 -54.37
N ASN A 330 12.64 2.72 -53.85
CA ASN A 330 11.96 1.59 -54.47
C ASN A 330 11.55 0.57 -53.37
N THR A 331 10.52 -0.19 -53.69
CA THR A 331 9.94 -1.32 -52.95
C THR A 331 10.80 -2.59 -52.96
N SER A 332 10.69 -3.39 -51.90
CA SER A 332 10.87 -4.86 -51.86
C SER A 332 10.02 -5.32 -50.66
N ASP A 333 8.81 -5.88 -50.80
CA ASP A 333 8.48 -7.27 -51.19
C ASP A 333 9.52 -8.28 -50.67
N SER A 334 9.24 -9.19 -49.75
CA SER A 334 8.20 -10.23 -49.84
C SER A 334 8.12 -11.03 -48.51
N GLY A 335 6.97 -11.66 -48.23
CA GLY A 335 6.92 -12.75 -47.25
C GLY A 335 5.60 -12.92 -46.48
N GLN A 336 4.54 -13.33 -47.18
CA GLN A 336 3.33 -13.90 -46.58
C GLN A 336 3.61 -15.18 -45.76
N GLN A 337 2.88 -15.43 -44.67
CA GLN A 337 1.84 -16.49 -44.63
C GLN A 337 1.02 -16.54 -43.34
N ARG A 338 -0.29 -16.78 -43.55
CA ARG A 338 -1.40 -17.12 -42.63
C ARG A 338 -1.15 -18.47 -41.92
N VAL A 339 -1.47 -18.68 -40.63
CA VAL A 339 -2.78 -18.95 -39.95
C VAL A 339 -3.33 -20.39 -40.16
N GLN A 340 -3.66 -21.04 -39.02
CA GLN A 340 -4.53 -22.23 -38.75
C GLN A 340 -3.87 -23.61 -38.79
N GLN A 341 -4.13 -24.52 -37.84
CA GLN A 341 -5.38 -24.78 -37.10
C GLN A 341 -5.25 -24.74 -35.58
#